data_AF-A0A496B6D6-F1
#
_entry.id   AF-A0A496B6D6-F1
#
_cell.length_a   1.000
_cell.length_b   1.000
_cell.length_c   1.000
_cell.angle_alpha   90.00
_cell.angle_beta   90.00
_cell.angle_gamma   90.00
#
_symmetry.space_group_name_H-M   'P 1'
#
loop_
_entity.id
_entity.type
_entity.pdbx_description
1 polymer ?
#
loop_
_entity_poly.entity_id
_entity_poly.type
_entity_poly.pdbx_seq_one_letter_code
_entity_poly.pdbx_strand_id
1 'polypeptide(L)'
;MQLSEVFGHTVGVIHCLEVEEPEHLRNCNLNQWRKIVKEALLSDADFRKEIAALSDTFYPQLDDLMASVSALRIDEEPVLLWGDAFLYNLLVKRSSGKVQITGLYDFQFAAYGSCLFDFCKIEGDFRVRRPREIYGHPEYIEQFYKGYKGTGKAVNAPSDTHQILVNIIRNAIQVRYWWWDCFGVLHSKTPEYLKAILVGLAELSRR
;
A
#
# COMPACT_ATOMS: atom_id res chain seq x y z
N MET A 1 3.67 -22.60 -13.49
CA MET A 1 3.63 -21.33 -12.74
C MET A 1 3.42 -21.62 -11.27
N GLN A 2 4.25 -21.01 -10.43
CA GLN A 2 4.08 -21.00 -8.98
C GLN A 2 3.00 -19.98 -8.59
N LEU A 3 2.40 -20.09 -7.40
CA LEU A 3 1.33 -19.18 -6.95
C LEU A 3 1.74 -17.71 -7.08
N SER A 4 2.96 -17.37 -6.69
CA SER A 4 3.47 -15.99 -6.75
C SER A 4 3.46 -15.43 -8.17
N GLU A 5 3.88 -16.23 -9.15
CA GLU A 5 3.90 -15.85 -10.56
C GLU A 5 2.48 -15.68 -11.12
N VAL A 6 1.55 -16.58 -10.75
CA VAL A 6 0.13 -16.43 -11.10
C VAL A 6 -0.46 -15.17 -10.46
N PHE A 7 -0.07 -14.88 -9.22
CA PHE A 7 -0.54 -13.72 -8.50
C PHE A 7 -0.04 -12.42 -9.13
N GLY A 8 1.26 -12.32 -9.42
CA GLY A 8 1.84 -11.19 -10.13
C GLY A 8 1.18 -10.95 -11.48
N HIS A 9 0.94 -12.00 -12.25
CA HIS A 9 0.20 -11.90 -13.50
C HIS A 9 -1.23 -11.36 -13.28
N THR A 10 -1.93 -11.87 -12.27
CA THR A 10 -3.31 -11.46 -11.96
C THR A 10 -3.38 -9.98 -11.57
N VAL A 11 -2.47 -9.50 -10.72
CA VAL A 11 -2.39 -8.07 -10.35
C VAL A 11 -2.06 -7.22 -11.56
N GLY A 12 -1.12 -7.67 -12.41
CA GLY A 12 -0.80 -6.99 -13.65
C GLY A 12 -1.98 -6.89 -14.61
N VAL A 13 -2.87 -7.88 -14.63
CA VAL A 13 -4.12 -7.83 -15.41
C VAL A 13 -5.07 -6.78 -14.82
N ILE A 14 -5.26 -6.75 -13.49
CA ILE A 14 -6.09 -5.73 -12.81
C ILE A 14 -5.61 -4.33 -13.16
N HIS A 15 -4.29 -4.09 -13.08
CA HIS A 15 -3.68 -2.80 -13.40
C HIS A 15 -3.78 -2.40 -14.88
N CYS A 16 -4.13 -3.35 -15.75
CA CYS A 16 -4.41 -3.10 -17.17
C CYS A 16 -5.90 -2.95 -17.47
N LEU A 17 -6.79 -3.18 -16.51
CA LEU A 17 -8.23 -3.00 -16.71
C LEU A 17 -8.52 -1.50 -16.84
N GLU A 18 -9.15 -1.14 -17.95
CA GLU A 18 -9.76 0.17 -18.12
C GLU A 18 -11.17 0.10 -17.55
N VAL A 19 -11.38 0.74 -16.41
CA VAL A 19 -12.71 0.95 -15.84
C VAL A 19 -13.11 2.39 -16.12
N GLU A 20 -14.37 2.62 -16.49
CA GLU A 20 -14.93 3.98 -16.59
C GLU A 20 -14.95 4.61 -15.20
N GLU A 21 -13.86 5.29 -14.86
CA GLU A 21 -13.80 6.11 -13.68
C GLU A 21 -14.34 7.52 -13.93
N PRO A 22 -15.00 8.11 -12.94
CA PRO A 22 -15.17 9.56 -12.89
C PRO A 22 -13.80 10.26 -13.04
N GLU A 23 -13.68 11.24 -13.94
CA GLU A 23 -12.42 11.96 -14.24
C GLU A 23 -11.67 12.51 -13.02
N HIS A 24 -12.34 12.71 -11.89
CA HIS A 24 -11.74 13.21 -10.65
C HIS A 24 -10.83 12.20 -9.92
N LEU A 25 -10.87 10.92 -10.28
CA LEU A 25 -10.03 9.86 -9.71
C LEU A 25 -8.80 9.54 -10.58
N ARG A 26 -8.85 9.83 -11.89
CA ARG A 26 -7.75 9.63 -12.85
C ARG A 26 -6.49 10.48 -12.57
N ASN A 27 -6.59 11.51 -11.74
CA ASN A 27 -5.49 12.38 -11.40
C ASN A 27 -5.05 12.16 -9.95
N CYS A 28 -4.20 11.16 -9.74
CA CYS A 28 -3.50 10.93 -8.48
C CYS A 28 -2.41 12.01 -8.26
N ASN A 29 -2.81 13.27 -8.02
CA ASN A 29 -1.88 14.30 -7.59
C ASN A 29 -1.59 14.14 -6.08
N LEU A 30 -0.44 14.63 -5.60
CA LEU A 30 -0.08 14.52 -4.18
C LEU A 30 -1.07 15.15 -3.19
N ASN A 31 -2.01 16.00 -3.66
CA ASN A 31 -3.07 16.49 -2.79
C ASN A 31 -4.03 15.35 -2.39
N GLN A 32 -4.21 14.33 -3.23
CA GLN A 32 -4.91 13.11 -2.85
C GLN A 32 -4.11 12.30 -1.83
N TRP A 33 -2.79 12.19 -1.94
CA TRP A 33 -1.96 11.56 -0.90
C TRP A 33 -2.02 12.29 0.43
N ARG A 34 -1.95 13.62 0.40
CA ARG A 34 -2.18 14.47 1.57
C ARG A 34 -3.55 14.22 2.17
N LYS A 35 -4.58 14.12 1.34
CA LYS A 35 -5.93 13.76 1.77
C LYS A 35 -5.98 12.36 2.38
N ILE A 36 -5.36 11.34 1.78
CA ILE A 36 -5.33 9.97 2.30
C ILE A 36 -4.62 9.89 3.64
N VAL A 37 -3.44 10.51 3.79
CA VAL A 37 -2.72 10.52 5.07
C VAL A 37 -3.49 11.33 6.12
N LYS A 38 -4.06 12.48 5.74
CA LYS A 38 -4.92 13.27 6.63
C LYS A 38 -6.20 12.53 7.01
N GLU A 39 -6.83 11.82 6.10
CA GLU A 39 -8.05 11.05 6.40
C GLU A 39 -7.70 9.81 7.22
N ALA A 40 -6.60 9.14 6.91
CA ALA A 40 -6.18 7.96 7.63
C ALA A 40 -5.76 8.28 9.07
N LEU A 41 -5.10 9.42 9.31
CA LEU A 41 -4.55 9.79 10.61
C LEU A 41 -5.40 10.80 11.38
N LEU A 42 -6.15 11.66 10.68
CA LEU A 42 -6.72 12.89 11.25
C LEU A 42 -8.23 13.06 10.98
N SER A 43 -8.93 12.13 10.33
CA SER A 43 -10.39 12.30 10.11
C SER A 43 -11.22 12.10 11.37
N ASP A 44 -10.77 11.23 12.28
CA ASP A 44 -11.52 10.83 13.46
C ASP A 44 -11.04 11.56 14.73
N ALA A 45 -11.95 12.26 15.41
CA ALA A 45 -11.60 13.12 16.54
C ALA A 45 -11.09 12.36 17.78
N ASP A 46 -11.56 11.14 18.00
CA ASP A 46 -11.18 10.35 19.17
C ASP A 46 -9.87 9.62 18.92
N PHE A 47 -9.69 9.06 17.71
CA PHE A 47 -8.39 8.57 17.25
C PHE A 47 -7.32 9.66 17.36
N ARG A 48 -7.67 10.90 16.98
CA ARG A 48 -6.72 12.02 17.06
C ARG A 48 -6.24 12.26 18.49
N LYS A 49 -7.14 12.22 19.47
CA LYS A 49 -6.79 12.42 20.89
C LYS A 49 -5.89 11.31 21.40
N GLU A 50 -6.14 10.07 21.02
CA GLU A 50 -5.31 8.94 21.47
C GLU A 50 -3.91 8.98 20.87
N ILE A 51 -3.78 9.27 19.58
CA ILE A 51 -2.47 9.48 18.95
C ILE A 51 -1.73 10.68 19.56
N ALA A 52 -2.45 11.78 19.86
CA ALA A 52 -1.85 12.95 20.51
C ALA A 52 -1.31 12.60 21.90
N ALA A 53 -2.05 11.79 22.67
CA ALA A 53 -1.61 11.32 23.99
C ALA A 53 -0.37 10.40 23.93
N LEU A 54 -0.12 9.72 22.80
CA LEU A 54 1.10 8.94 22.61
C LEU A 54 2.33 9.80 22.31
N SER A 55 2.15 11.01 21.79
CA SER A 55 3.26 11.92 21.47
C SER A 55 2.80 13.37 21.31
N ASP A 56 3.16 14.19 22.29
CA ASP A 56 2.91 15.64 22.28
C ASP A 56 3.59 16.36 21.10
N THR A 57 4.60 15.76 20.48
CA THR A 57 5.38 16.35 19.39
C THR A 57 4.94 15.91 17.99
N PHE A 58 4.11 14.88 17.87
CA PHE A 58 3.75 14.30 16.57
C PHE A 58 2.86 15.24 15.74
N TYR A 59 1.82 15.80 16.36
CA TYR A 59 0.82 16.61 15.65
C TYR A 59 1.39 17.87 14.97
N PRO A 60 2.12 18.74 15.69
CA PRO A 60 2.69 19.94 15.08
C PRO A 60 3.64 19.61 13.93
N GLN A 61 4.49 18.59 14.12
CA GLN A 61 5.48 18.20 13.10
C GLN A 61 4.83 17.58 11.87
N LEU A 62 3.75 16.82 12.03
CA LEU A 62 3.03 16.22 10.91
C LEU A 62 2.43 17.30 10.00
N ASP A 63 1.69 18.26 10.56
CA ASP A 63 1.03 19.29 9.75
C ASP A 63 2.05 20.19 9.02
N ASP A 64 3.15 20.56 9.67
CA ASP A 64 4.23 21.37 9.09
C ASP A 64 4.93 20.64 7.92
N LEU A 65 5.29 19.36 8.12
CA LEU A 65 5.96 18.56 7.10
C LEU A 65 5.02 18.26 5.92
N MET A 66 3.75 17.95 6.18
CA MET A 66 2.76 17.72 5.12
C MET A 66 2.51 18.98 4.28
N ALA A 67 2.63 20.17 4.87
CA ALA A 67 2.56 21.43 4.12
C ALA A 67 3.80 21.64 3.24
N SER A 68 4.96 21.19 3.69
CA SER A 68 6.25 21.35 2.99
C SER A 68 6.42 20.41 1.79
N VAL A 69 5.67 19.30 1.75
CA VAL A 69 5.76 18.24 0.73
C VAL A 69 4.88 18.52 -0.52
N SER A 70 4.14 19.63 -0.56
CA SER A 70 3.09 19.91 -1.57
C SER A 70 3.57 20.13 -3.02
N ALA A 71 4.86 19.98 -3.32
CA ALA A 71 5.44 20.31 -4.64
C ALA A 71 5.96 19.10 -5.44
N LEU A 72 5.97 17.90 -4.87
CA LEU A 72 6.53 16.73 -5.54
C LEU A 72 5.62 16.27 -6.72
N ARG A 73 6.24 15.80 -7.81
CA ARG A 73 5.54 15.17 -8.93
C ARG A 73 5.96 13.73 -9.03
N ILE A 74 4.98 12.85 -9.24
CA ILE A 74 5.19 11.44 -9.52
C ILE A 74 4.88 11.27 -11.00
N ASP A 75 5.90 10.96 -11.80
CA ASP A 75 5.77 10.83 -13.26
C ASP A 75 5.25 9.45 -13.70
N GLU A 76 4.60 8.70 -12.80
CA GLU A 76 4.01 7.40 -13.12
C GLU A 76 2.53 7.55 -13.51
N GLU A 77 2.13 6.90 -14.60
CA GLU A 77 0.74 6.79 -15.00
C GLU A 77 -0.03 5.96 -13.95
N PRO A 78 -1.13 6.50 -13.38
CA PRO A 78 -1.91 5.76 -12.39
C PRO A 78 -2.60 4.55 -13.04
N VAL A 79 -2.65 3.45 -12.30
CA VAL A 79 -3.33 2.21 -12.69
C VAL A 79 -4.48 1.93 -11.75
N LEU A 80 -5.46 1.13 -12.18
CA LEU A 80 -6.47 0.58 -11.28
C LEU A 80 -5.79 -0.34 -10.27
N LEU A 81 -5.87 0.01 -8.99
CA LEU A 81 -5.39 -0.81 -7.89
C LEU A 81 -6.49 -1.75 -7.43
N TRP A 82 -6.12 -2.95 -7.00
CA TRP A 82 -6.99 -3.77 -6.16
C TRP A 82 -7.20 -3.09 -4.81
N GLY A 83 -6.15 -2.47 -4.25
CA GLY A 83 -6.23 -1.68 -3.03
C GLY A 83 -6.26 -2.52 -1.75
N ASP A 84 -6.61 -3.81 -1.83
CA ASP A 84 -6.45 -4.78 -0.76
C ASP A 84 -5.83 -6.10 -1.22
N ALA A 85 -4.74 -5.98 -1.98
CA ALA A 85 -4.03 -7.10 -2.59
C ALA A 85 -3.27 -7.96 -1.58
N PHE A 86 -3.99 -8.77 -0.81
CA PHE A 86 -3.45 -9.72 0.15
C PHE A 86 -3.75 -11.17 -0.27
N LEU A 87 -2.90 -12.11 0.16
CA LEU A 87 -3.07 -13.53 -0.14
C LEU A 87 -4.36 -14.11 0.46
N TYR A 88 -4.83 -13.57 1.58
CA TYR A 88 -6.08 -14.00 2.21
C TYR A 88 -7.34 -13.58 1.43
N ASN A 89 -7.21 -12.64 0.48
CA ASN A 89 -8.28 -12.24 -0.44
C ASN A 89 -8.26 -13.02 -1.76
N LEU A 90 -7.44 -14.08 -1.86
CA LEU A 90 -7.34 -14.98 -3.02
C LEU A 90 -8.06 -16.31 -2.77
N LEU A 91 -8.85 -16.75 -3.75
CA LEU A 91 -9.22 -18.17 -3.86
C LEU A 91 -8.28 -18.89 -4.80
N VAL A 92 -7.62 -19.93 -4.29
CA VAL A 92 -6.62 -20.71 -5.02
C VAL A 92 -7.08 -22.15 -5.17
N LYS A 93 -7.06 -22.65 -6.41
CA LYS A 93 -7.27 -24.07 -6.74
C LYS A 93 -5.97 -24.68 -7.23
N ARG A 94 -5.65 -25.88 -6.72
CA ARG A 94 -4.53 -26.70 -7.20
C ARG A 94 -5.06 -27.94 -7.91
N SER A 95 -4.72 -28.12 -9.18
CA SER A 95 -5.13 -29.28 -9.98
C SER A 95 -3.96 -29.77 -10.84
N SER A 96 -3.65 -31.06 -10.76
CA SER A 96 -2.60 -31.72 -11.57
C SER A 96 -1.26 -30.96 -11.58
N GLY A 97 -0.82 -30.49 -10.41
CA GLY A 97 0.43 -29.74 -10.25
C GLY A 97 0.39 -28.27 -10.71
N LYS A 98 -0.72 -27.80 -11.29
CA LYS A 98 -0.93 -26.39 -11.66
C LYS A 98 -1.65 -25.65 -10.54
N VAL A 99 -1.19 -24.43 -10.27
CA VAL A 99 -1.84 -23.47 -9.37
C VAL A 99 -2.66 -22.50 -10.23
N GLN A 100 -3.89 -22.25 -9.81
CA GLN A 100 -4.79 -21.29 -10.44
C GLN A 100 -5.44 -20.41 -9.36
N ILE A 101 -5.48 -19.11 -9.60
CA ILE A 101 -6.33 -18.18 -8.85
C ILE A 101 -7.71 -18.22 -9.49
N THR A 102 -8.73 -18.63 -8.73
CA THR A 102 -10.11 -18.81 -9.21
C THR A 102 -11.05 -17.71 -8.76
N GLY A 103 -10.62 -16.85 -7.83
CA GLY A 103 -11.42 -15.73 -7.35
C GLY A 103 -10.56 -14.71 -6.61
N LEU A 104 -10.99 -13.46 -6.70
CA LEU A 104 -10.45 -12.29 -6.02
C LEU A 104 -11.58 -11.62 -5.25
N TYR A 105 -11.32 -11.17 -4.03
CA TYR A 105 -12.33 -10.55 -3.17
C TYR A 105 -11.84 -9.23 -2.60
N ASP A 106 -12.75 -8.51 -1.94
CA ASP A 106 -12.45 -7.31 -1.18
C ASP A 106 -11.85 -6.15 -2.01
N PHE A 107 -12.64 -5.65 -2.97
CA PHE A 107 -12.33 -4.47 -3.78
C PHE A 107 -12.83 -3.17 -3.15
N GLN A 108 -13.21 -3.16 -1.87
CA GLN A 108 -13.77 -1.96 -1.22
C GLN A 108 -12.75 -0.80 -1.11
N PHE A 109 -11.47 -1.10 -1.30
CA PHE A 109 -10.37 -0.13 -1.34
C PHE A 109 -9.78 0.07 -2.75
N ALA A 110 -10.42 -0.47 -3.79
CA ALA A 110 -9.97 -0.29 -5.17
C ALA A 110 -10.03 1.20 -5.57
N ALA A 111 -8.97 1.67 -6.20
CA ALA A 111 -8.81 3.08 -6.60
C ALA A 111 -7.73 3.19 -7.68
N TYR A 112 -7.70 4.28 -8.44
CA TYR A 112 -6.56 4.55 -9.31
C TYR A 112 -5.38 5.16 -8.54
N GLY A 113 -4.18 4.67 -8.79
CA GLY A 113 -2.97 5.15 -8.13
C GLY A 113 -1.70 4.44 -8.60
N SER A 114 -0.61 4.57 -7.84
CA SER A 114 0.64 3.88 -8.17
C SER A 114 0.53 2.39 -7.86
N CYS A 115 0.93 1.55 -8.83
CA CYS A 115 0.94 0.08 -8.71
C CYS A 115 1.76 -0.42 -7.51
N LEU A 116 2.70 0.41 -7.03
CA LEU A 116 3.52 0.12 -5.86
C LEU A 116 2.70 -0.05 -4.58
N PHE A 117 1.50 0.54 -4.51
CA PHE A 117 0.60 0.37 -3.38
C PHE A 117 0.25 -1.10 -3.16
N ASP A 118 -0.24 -1.77 -4.22
CA ASP A 118 -0.55 -3.19 -4.18
C ASP A 118 0.71 -4.03 -3.96
N PHE A 119 1.82 -3.68 -4.61
CA PHE A 119 3.09 -4.40 -4.43
C PHE A 119 3.53 -4.41 -2.97
N CYS A 120 3.34 -3.32 -2.25
CA CYS A 120 3.78 -3.23 -0.85
C CYS A 120 2.89 -3.99 0.11
N LYS A 121 1.59 -4.06 -0.16
CA LYS A 121 0.69 -4.97 0.56
C LYS A 121 1.12 -6.42 0.36
N ILE A 122 1.39 -6.80 -0.88
CA ILE A 122 1.79 -8.15 -1.28
C ILE A 122 3.16 -8.53 -0.69
N GLU A 123 4.19 -7.69 -0.86
CA GLU A 123 5.51 -7.90 -0.26
C GLU A 123 5.43 -7.97 1.26
N GLY A 124 4.61 -7.11 1.86
CA GLY A 124 4.32 -7.13 3.28
C GLY A 124 3.78 -8.50 3.71
N ASP A 125 2.77 -9.00 3.00
CA ASP A 125 2.14 -10.29 3.27
C ASP A 125 3.11 -11.46 3.14
N PHE A 126 3.95 -11.47 2.10
CA PHE A 126 5.00 -12.47 1.92
C PHE A 126 6.08 -12.45 3.03
N ARG A 127 6.28 -11.30 3.69
CA ARG A 127 7.25 -11.15 4.79
C ARG A 127 6.68 -11.56 6.16
N VAL A 128 5.35 -11.66 6.32
CA VAL A 128 4.75 -12.10 7.59
C VAL A 128 4.88 -13.62 7.76
N ARG A 129 4.91 -14.06 9.01
CA ARG A 129 5.34 -15.40 9.42
C ARG A 129 4.53 -16.55 8.79
N ARG A 130 3.22 -16.39 8.56
CA ARG A 130 2.35 -17.47 8.06
C ARG A 130 2.46 -17.73 6.55
N PRO A 131 2.45 -16.72 5.66
CA PRO A 131 2.65 -16.96 4.23
C PRO A 131 4.00 -17.55 3.88
N ARG A 132 5.07 -17.16 4.59
CA ARG A 132 6.41 -17.76 4.41
C ARG A 132 6.49 -19.23 4.84
N GLU A 133 5.61 -19.69 5.74
CA GLU A 133 5.56 -21.10 6.16
C GLU A 133 4.71 -21.95 5.19
N ILE A 134 3.65 -21.38 4.61
CA ILE A 134 2.71 -22.09 3.72
C ILE A 134 3.15 -22.02 2.25
N TYR A 135 3.67 -20.86 1.85
CA TYR A 135 4.13 -20.52 0.51
C TYR A 135 5.62 -20.18 0.57
N GLY A 136 6.42 -20.92 1.34
CA GLY A 136 7.81 -20.57 1.64
C GLY A 136 8.81 -20.84 0.52
N HIS A 137 9.12 -19.83 -0.30
CA HIS A 137 10.35 -19.81 -1.09
C HIS A 137 11.05 -18.46 -0.94
N PRO A 138 12.39 -18.43 -0.93
CA PRO A 138 13.15 -17.18 -0.93
C PRO A 138 12.83 -16.30 -2.14
N GLU A 139 12.36 -16.90 -3.24
CA GLU A 139 12.17 -16.23 -4.52
C GLU A 139 10.76 -15.68 -4.79
N TYR A 140 9.85 -15.68 -3.81
CA TYR A 140 8.44 -15.32 -4.08
C TYR A 140 8.27 -13.94 -4.69
N ILE A 141 9.01 -12.96 -4.18
CA ILE A 141 8.96 -11.58 -4.69
C ILE A 141 9.45 -11.54 -6.15
N GLU A 142 10.54 -12.24 -6.48
CA GLU A 142 11.05 -12.31 -7.86
C GLU A 142 10.06 -13.02 -8.79
N GLN A 143 9.43 -14.10 -8.34
CA GLN A 143 8.41 -14.81 -9.12
C GLN A 143 7.15 -13.96 -9.31
N PHE A 144 6.75 -13.18 -8.31
CA PHE A 144 5.67 -12.19 -8.43
C PHE A 144 5.99 -11.17 -9.51
N TYR A 145 7.16 -10.53 -9.43
CA TYR A 145 7.59 -9.55 -10.44
C TYR A 145 7.71 -10.15 -11.84
N LYS A 146 8.16 -11.41 -11.95
CA LYS A 146 8.18 -12.14 -13.22
C LYS A 146 6.78 -12.30 -13.81
N GLY A 147 5.80 -12.70 -13.00
CA GLY A 147 4.41 -12.82 -13.41
C GLY A 147 3.80 -11.49 -13.86
N TYR A 148 4.04 -10.43 -13.09
CA TYR A 148 3.57 -9.09 -13.39
C TYR A 148 4.15 -8.54 -14.71
N LYS A 149 5.47 -8.67 -14.91
CA LYS A 149 6.11 -8.27 -16.18
C LYS A 149 5.52 -9.01 -17.40
N GLY A 150 4.99 -10.21 -17.20
CA GLY A 150 4.32 -11.00 -18.24
C GLY A 150 3.03 -10.35 -18.79
N THR A 151 2.49 -9.30 -18.18
CA THR A 151 1.31 -8.57 -18.69
C THR A 151 1.66 -7.42 -19.64
N GLY A 152 2.95 -7.20 -19.92
CA GLY A 152 3.42 -6.13 -20.81
C GLY A 152 3.63 -4.78 -20.09
N LYS A 153 3.37 -4.70 -18.78
CA LYS A 153 3.71 -3.52 -17.96
C LYS A 153 5.18 -3.59 -17.51
N ALA A 154 5.90 -2.50 -17.73
CA ALA A 154 7.24 -2.34 -17.15
C ALA A 154 7.11 -2.14 -15.64
N VAL A 155 7.80 -2.96 -14.86
CA VAL A 155 8.10 -2.64 -13.46
C VAL A 155 9.30 -1.72 -13.50
N ASN A 156 9.06 -0.41 -13.55
CA ASN A 156 10.14 0.55 -13.34
C ASN A 156 10.67 0.35 -11.92
N ALA A 157 11.99 0.43 -11.75
CA ALA A 157 12.54 0.45 -10.41
C ALA A 157 11.96 1.68 -9.70
N PRO A 158 11.35 1.52 -8.52
CA PRO A 158 10.74 2.64 -7.83
C PRO A 158 11.81 3.67 -7.49
N SER A 159 11.60 4.93 -7.85
CA SER A 159 12.55 6.00 -7.49
C SER A 159 12.63 6.15 -5.97
N ASP A 160 13.69 6.76 -5.45
CA ASP A 160 13.85 6.99 -4.01
C ASP A 160 12.62 7.70 -3.41
N THR A 161 12.11 8.72 -4.11
CA THR A 161 10.89 9.44 -3.73
C THR A 161 9.69 8.50 -3.60
N HIS A 162 9.51 7.56 -4.54
CA HIS A 162 8.43 6.57 -4.49
C HIS A 162 8.58 5.65 -3.29
N GLN A 163 9.79 5.16 -3.01
CA GLN A 163 10.04 4.27 -1.87
C GLN A 163 9.75 4.97 -0.54
N ILE A 164 10.09 6.26 -0.41
CA ILE A 164 9.79 7.05 0.79
C ILE A 164 8.28 7.21 0.96
N LEU A 165 7.56 7.60 -0.10
CA LEU A 165 6.11 7.74 -0.08
C LEU A 165 5.42 6.43 0.33
N VAL A 166 5.78 5.35 -0.34
CA VAL A 166 5.30 3.99 -0.05
C VAL A 166 5.50 3.63 1.43
N ASN A 167 6.67 3.94 1.99
CA ASN A 167 6.95 3.70 3.40
C ASN A 167 6.03 4.52 4.32
N ILE A 168 5.78 5.79 4.01
CA ILE A 168 4.85 6.65 4.77
C ILE A 168 3.45 6.04 4.76
N ILE A 169 2.96 5.69 3.57
CA ILE A 169 1.61 5.17 3.35
C ILE A 169 1.39 3.85 4.09
N ARG A 170 2.34 2.91 3.97
CA ARG A 170 2.26 1.63 4.65
C ARG A 170 2.14 1.81 6.17
N ASN A 171 2.94 2.69 6.76
CA ASN A 171 2.89 2.94 8.20
C ASN A 171 1.57 3.64 8.59
N ALA A 172 1.07 4.58 7.79
CA ALA A 172 -0.21 5.23 8.04
C ALA A 172 -1.38 4.23 8.00
N ILE A 173 -1.37 3.29 7.05
CA ILE A 173 -2.35 2.21 6.97
C ILE A 173 -2.27 1.30 8.19
N GLN A 174 -1.08 0.91 8.64
CA GLN A 174 -0.95 0.06 9.84
C GLN A 174 -1.55 0.74 11.07
N VAL A 175 -1.22 2.02 11.30
CA VAL A 175 -1.76 2.79 12.42
C VAL A 175 -3.29 2.88 12.36
N ARG A 176 -3.86 3.14 11.17
CA ARG A 176 -5.31 3.20 10.97
C ARG A 176 -5.99 1.83 11.11
N TYR A 177 -5.43 0.79 10.51
CA TYR A 177 -5.99 -0.55 10.49
C TYR A 177 -6.15 -1.09 11.91
N TRP A 178 -5.09 -1.02 12.70
CA TRP A 178 -5.13 -1.49 14.09
C TRP A 178 -6.18 -0.74 14.92
N TRP A 179 -6.31 0.57 14.70
CA TRP A 179 -7.32 1.36 15.39
C TRP A 179 -8.75 0.90 15.09
N TRP A 180 -9.13 0.81 13.82
CA TRP A 180 -10.51 0.52 13.44
C TRP A 180 -10.88 -0.94 13.64
N ASP A 181 -9.98 -1.87 13.30
CA ASP A 181 -10.26 -3.30 13.41
C ASP A 181 -10.15 -3.82 14.84
N CYS A 182 -9.47 -3.10 15.74
CA CYS A 182 -9.39 -3.43 17.15
C CYS A 182 -10.22 -2.51 18.05
N PHE A 183 -11.31 -1.93 17.53
CA PHE A 183 -12.30 -1.16 18.31
C PHE A 183 -11.70 -0.02 19.14
N GLY A 184 -10.78 0.75 18.57
CA GLY A 184 -10.13 1.87 19.26
C GLY A 184 -8.93 1.46 20.11
N VAL A 185 -8.32 0.29 19.86
CA VAL A 185 -7.08 -0.12 20.54
C VAL A 185 -5.89 0.08 19.60
N LEU A 186 -4.94 0.92 20.02
CA LEU A 186 -3.69 1.11 19.31
C LEU A 186 -2.74 -0.08 19.48
N HIS A 187 -2.12 -0.51 18.39
CA HIS A 187 -1.10 -1.55 18.46
C HIS A 187 0.15 -1.04 19.20
N SER A 188 0.85 -1.89 19.94
CA SER A 188 2.04 -1.49 20.72
C SER A 188 3.17 -0.87 19.88
N LYS A 189 3.23 -1.21 18.59
CA LYS A 189 4.17 -0.65 17.59
C LYS A 189 3.75 0.69 16.98
N THR A 190 2.62 1.25 17.40
CA THR A 190 2.11 2.53 16.89
C THR A 190 3.16 3.65 16.98
N PRO A 191 3.90 3.83 18.09
CA PRO A 191 4.95 4.85 18.18
C PRO A 191 6.01 4.73 17.08
N GLU A 192 6.44 3.51 16.75
CA GLU A 192 7.45 3.25 15.72
C GLU A 192 6.92 3.58 14.31
N TYR A 193 5.66 3.24 14.03
CA TYR A 193 5.03 3.58 12.75
C TYR A 193 4.89 5.09 12.58
N LEU A 194 4.44 5.80 13.63
CA LEU A 194 4.34 7.27 13.64
C LEU A 194 5.71 7.93 13.42
N LYS A 195 6.75 7.43 14.09
CA LYS A 195 8.12 7.92 13.90
C LYS A 195 8.61 7.71 12.46
N ALA A 196 8.33 6.55 11.86
CA ALA A 196 8.70 6.27 10.48
C ALA A 196 8.00 7.21 9.48
N ILE A 197 6.72 7.56 9.73
CA ILE A 197 5.96 8.54 8.94
C ILE A 197 6.65 9.91 8.99
N LEU A 198 6.99 10.41 10.19
CA LEU A 198 7.66 11.70 10.35
C LEU A 198 9.02 11.75 9.64
N VAL A 199 9.83 10.70 9.78
CA VAL A 199 11.14 10.60 9.10
C VAL A 199 10.98 10.66 7.59
N GLY A 200 10.03 9.89 7.03
CA GLY A 200 9.78 9.90 5.59
C GLY A 200 9.33 11.26 5.08
N LEU A 201 8.41 11.92 5.79
CA LEU A 201 7.92 13.25 5.40
C LEU A 201 9.03 14.30 5.48
N ALA A 202 9.89 14.24 6.49
CA ALA A 202 11.05 15.12 6.62
C ALA A 202 12.12 14.87 5.55
N GLU A 203 12.20 13.66 5.01
CA GLU A 203 13.06 13.37 3.86
C GLU A 203 12.48 13.96 2.57
N LEU A 204 11.17 13.81 2.34
CA LEU A 204 10.50 14.39 1.19
C LEU A 204 10.58 15.91 1.18
N SER A 205 10.43 16.57 2.32
CA SER A 205 10.47 18.04 2.41
C SER A 205 11.83 18.67 2.12
N ARG A 206 12.91 17.87 2.10
CA ARG A 206 14.27 18.32 1.79
C ARG A 206 14.62 18.23 0.31
N ARG A 207 13.78 17.60 -0.50
CA ARG A 207 13.96 17.39 -1.94
C ARG A 207 13.19 18.45 -2.72
#